data_AF-A0A0R2MLG2-F1
#
_entry.id   AF-A0A0R2MLG2-F1
#
_cell.length_a   1.000
_cell.length_b   1.000
_cell.length_c   1.000
_cell.angle_alpha   90.00
_cell.angle_beta   90.00
_cell.angle_gamma   90.00
#
_symmetry.space_group_name_H-M   'P 1'
#
loop_
_entity.id
_entity.type
_entity.pdbx_description
1 polymer ?
#
loop_
_entity_poly.entity_id
_entity_poly.type
_entity_poly.pdbx_seq_one_letter_code
_entity_poly.pdbx_strand_id
1 'polypeptide(L)'
;MVIAGCVLIFGSEYSLQGDYHRHSRRQVVAKMAYHSSAETATIHGRTKHGVIVTFHSGKKVRQVISNKQDGRFLVRMPVKGQKRVVVQVVGLKSKVLKVPAASKS
;
A
#
# COMPACT_ATOMS: atom_id res chain seq x y z
N MET A 1 7.11 -33.04 -8.25
CA MET A 1 7.77 -31.73 -8.43
C MET A 1 6.69 -30.65 -8.36
N VAL A 2 6.52 -30.00 -7.22
CA VAL A 2 5.46 -28.99 -7.03
C VAL A 2 5.99 -27.66 -7.56
N ILE A 3 5.49 -27.22 -8.71
CA ILE A 3 5.80 -25.92 -9.29
C ILE A 3 5.10 -24.89 -8.39
N ALA A 4 5.87 -24.29 -7.47
CA ALA A 4 5.44 -23.16 -6.66
C ALA A 4 5.29 -21.94 -7.57
N GLY A 5 4.16 -21.87 -8.28
CA GLY A 5 3.78 -20.73 -9.09
C GLY A 5 3.60 -19.50 -8.22
N CYS A 6 4.62 -18.65 -8.16
CA CYS A 6 4.51 -17.29 -7.63
C CYS A 6 3.61 -16.48 -8.57
N VAL A 7 2.29 -16.59 -8.40
CA VAL A 7 1.34 -15.75 -9.12
C VAL A 7 1.45 -14.32 -8.58
N LEU A 8 2.25 -13.49 -9.26
CA LEU A 8 2.27 -12.04 -9.10
C LEU A 8 0.99 -11.50 -9.74
N ILE A 9 -0.11 -11.50 -8.99
CA ILE A 9 -1.32 -10.79 -9.42
C ILE A 9 -0.99 -9.30 -9.31
N PHE A 10 -0.77 -8.65 -10.46
CA PHE A 10 -0.73 -7.19 -10.60
C PHE A 10 -2.14 -6.62 -10.34
N GLY A 11 -2.55 -6.69 -9.08
CA GLY A 11 -3.86 -6.25 -8.61
C GLY A 11 -3.85 -4.76 -8.32
N SER A 12 -4.29 -4.01 -9.34
CA SER A 12 -4.86 -2.67 -9.23
C SER A 12 -3.90 -1.52 -8.91
N GLU A 13 -3.62 -0.73 -9.94
CA GLU A 13 -3.06 0.61 -9.81
C GLU A 13 -4.13 1.54 -9.22
N TYR A 14 -3.93 2.01 -7.98
CA TYR A 14 -4.79 3.03 -7.38
C TYR A 14 -3.97 4.29 -7.11
N SER A 15 -4.08 5.29 -8.00
CA SER A 15 -3.55 6.64 -7.77
C SER A 15 -4.36 7.32 -6.66
N LEU A 16 -3.70 7.80 -5.59
CA LEU A 16 -4.39 8.50 -4.51
C LEU A 16 -4.61 9.96 -4.94
N GLN A 17 -5.73 10.22 -5.61
CA GLN A 17 -6.22 11.57 -5.82
C GLN A 17 -6.94 12.03 -4.54
N GLY A 18 -6.22 12.79 -3.73
CA GLY A 18 -6.80 13.65 -2.70
C GLY A 18 -7.09 15.00 -3.32
N ASP A 19 -8.36 15.39 -3.36
CA ASP A 19 -8.80 16.70 -3.82
C ASP A 19 -8.27 17.78 -2.88
N TYR A 20 -7.28 18.55 -3.38
CA TYR A 20 -6.82 19.78 -2.78
C TYR A 20 -6.72 20.81 -3.90
N HIS A 21 -7.74 21.64 -3.98
CA HIS A 21 -7.78 22.88 -4.74
C HIS A 21 -6.70 23.84 -4.24
N ARG A 22 -5.48 23.75 -4.81
CA ARG A 22 -4.56 24.85 -5.15
C ARG A 22 -3.15 24.29 -5.35
N HIS A 23 -2.73 24.28 -6.62
CA HIS A 23 -1.35 24.54 -7.05
C HIS A 23 -0.23 23.74 -6.32
N SER A 24 -0.12 22.44 -6.59
CA SER A 24 1.16 21.72 -6.87
C SER A 24 0.97 20.20 -6.82
N ARG A 25 1.47 19.51 -7.84
CA ARG A 25 1.46 18.06 -8.07
C ARG A 25 2.13 17.26 -6.94
N ARG A 26 1.48 17.03 -5.80
CA ARG A 26 1.95 16.06 -4.80
C ARG A 26 0.84 15.09 -4.42
N GLN A 27 0.36 14.36 -5.44
CA GLN A 27 -0.48 13.19 -5.25
C GLN A 27 0.31 12.16 -4.46
N VAL A 28 -0.31 11.62 -3.41
CA VAL A 28 0.21 10.37 -2.85
C VAL A 28 -0.09 9.31 -3.89
N VAL A 29 0.87 8.46 -4.24
CA VAL A 29 0.60 7.32 -5.12
C VAL A 29 1.02 6.10 -4.32
N ALA A 30 0.08 5.21 -4.00
CA ALA A 30 0.39 3.97 -3.31
C ALA A 30 -0.09 2.80 -4.15
N LYS A 31 0.83 1.95 -4.55
CA LYS A 31 0.56 0.70 -5.25
C LYS A 31 0.77 -0.45 -4.28
N MET A 32 -0.03 -1.51 -4.44
CA MET A 32 0.07 -2.72 -3.64
C MET A 32 0.34 -3.91 -4.57
N ALA A 33 1.36 -4.68 -4.23
CA ALA A 33 1.57 -6.01 -4.77
C ALA A 33 1.20 -7.04 -3.70
N TYR A 34 0.33 -7.98 -4.02
CA TYR A 34 -0.06 -9.06 -3.12
C TYR A 34 0.71 -10.34 -3.45
N HIS A 35 1.20 -11.03 -2.43
CA HIS A 35 1.90 -12.30 -2.54
C HIS A 35 1.04 -13.36 -1.84
N SER A 36 0.30 -14.14 -2.64
CA SER A 36 -0.68 -15.12 -2.15
C SER A 36 -0.03 -16.26 -1.35
N SER A 37 1.14 -16.73 -1.77
CA SER A 37 1.87 -17.83 -1.11
C SER A 37 2.28 -17.51 0.34
N ALA A 38 2.58 -16.25 0.63
CA ALA A 38 3.04 -15.79 1.94
C ALA A 38 1.97 -14.96 2.68
N GLU A 39 0.80 -14.75 2.08
CA GLU A 39 -0.24 -13.84 2.59
C GLU A 39 0.31 -12.46 2.99
N THR A 40 1.26 -11.94 2.19
CA THR A 40 1.92 -10.65 2.41
C THR A 40 1.56 -9.65 1.34
N ALA A 41 1.41 -8.38 1.72
CA ALA A 41 1.29 -7.27 0.79
C ALA A 41 2.54 -6.40 0.84
N THR A 42 3.09 -6.09 -0.32
CA THR A 42 4.14 -5.10 -0.51
C THR A 42 3.48 -3.82 -1.02
N ILE A 43 3.46 -2.79 -0.19
CA ILE A 43 2.87 -1.49 -0.52
C ILE A 43 4.01 -0.51 -0.72
N HIS A 44 4.04 0.12 -1.87
CA HIS A 44 5.05 1.10 -2.21
C HIS A 44 4.41 2.34 -2.80
N GLY A 45 5.09 3.46 -2.68
CA GLY A 45 4.51 4.70 -3.13
C GLY A 45 5.39 5.90 -2.97
N ARG A 46 4.80 7.07 -3.27
CA ARG A 46 5.43 8.37 -3.11
C ARG A 46 4.47 9.29 -2.36
N THR A 47 5.01 10.08 -1.44
CA THR A 47 4.32 11.12 -0.68
C THR A 47 5.25 12.32 -0.48
N LYS A 48 4.89 13.27 0.39
CA LYS A 48 5.78 14.35 0.85
C LYS A 48 7.05 13.78 1.47
N HIS A 49 8.14 14.53 1.47
CA HIS A 49 9.41 14.03 1.99
C HIS A 49 9.39 13.97 3.52
N GLY A 50 9.92 12.90 4.10
CA GLY A 50 10.10 12.79 5.56
C GLY A 50 8.81 12.69 6.37
N VAL A 51 7.66 12.41 5.75
CA VAL A 51 6.40 12.21 6.47
C VAL A 51 6.18 10.76 6.87
N ILE A 52 5.49 10.56 7.99
CA ILE A 52 5.08 9.24 8.48
C ILE A 52 3.90 8.74 7.65
N VAL A 53 4.02 7.50 7.19
CA VAL A 53 2.96 6.72 6.55
C VAL A 53 2.64 5.52 7.42
N THR A 54 1.39 5.45 7.87
CA THR A 54 0.86 4.39 8.72
C THR A 54 0.01 3.45 7.88
N PHE A 55 0.22 2.15 8.06
CA PHE A 55 -0.50 1.08 7.38
C PHE A 55 -1.22 0.23 8.40
N HIS A 56 -2.52 0.03 8.21
CA HIS A 56 -3.35 -0.82 9.05
C HIS A 56 -3.90 -2.00 8.25
N SER A 57 -3.66 -3.21 8.75
CA SER A 57 -4.24 -4.45 8.23
C SER A 57 -4.90 -5.19 9.39
N GLY A 58 -6.20 -4.96 9.59
CA GLY A 58 -6.91 -5.40 10.79
C GLY A 58 -6.30 -4.76 12.05
N LYS A 59 -5.87 -5.60 13.01
CA LYS A 59 -5.17 -5.15 14.24
C LYS A 59 -3.68 -4.85 14.04
N LYS A 60 -3.11 -5.17 12.88
CA LYS A 60 -1.68 -4.98 12.63
C LYS A 60 -1.43 -3.57 12.12
N VAL A 61 -0.51 -2.87 12.78
CA VAL A 61 -0.08 -1.52 12.39
C VAL A 61 1.39 -1.55 12.02
N ARG A 62 1.75 -0.89 10.91
CA ARG A 62 3.14 -0.67 10.53
C ARG A 62 3.32 0.77 10.11
N GLN A 63 4.40 1.41 10.58
CA GLN A 63 4.73 2.78 10.23
C GLN A 63 6.05 2.81 9.50
N VAL A 64 6.14 3.65 8.48
CA VAL A 64 7.40 3.96 7.80
C VAL A 64 7.50 5.46 7.59
N ILE A 65 8.73 5.96 7.57
CA ILE A 65 9.00 7.34 7.20
C ILE A 65 9.35 7.33 5.71
N SER A 66 8.64 8.15 4.95
CA SER A 66 8.98 8.38 3.53
C SER A 66 10.36 9.00 3.41
N ASN A 67 11.10 8.60 2.39
CA ASN A 67 12.46 9.07 2.14
C ASN A 67 12.49 10.62 2.06
N LYS A 68 13.49 11.22 2.72
CA LYS A 68 13.61 12.68 2.86
C LYS A 68 14.04 13.38 1.55
N GLN A 69 14.62 12.65 0.61
CA GLN A 69 15.10 13.18 -0.67
C GLN A 69 14.04 13.09 -1.77
N ASP A 70 13.31 11.98 -1.85
CA ASP A 70 12.38 11.73 -2.95
C ASP A 70 10.95 11.41 -2.53
N GLY A 71 10.66 11.26 -1.24
CA GLY A 71 9.33 10.98 -0.71
C GLY A 71 8.85 9.56 -0.95
N ARG A 72 9.70 8.65 -1.42
CA ARG A 72 9.33 7.25 -1.64
C ARG A 72 9.18 6.50 -0.32
N PHE A 73 8.25 5.55 -0.28
CA PHE A 73 8.10 4.62 0.81
C PHE A 73 7.86 3.21 0.27
N LEU A 74 8.30 2.22 1.04
CA LEU A 74 8.08 0.81 0.77
C LEU A 74 7.86 0.10 2.10
N VAL A 75 6.80 -0.70 2.17
CA VAL A 75 6.49 -1.52 3.32
C VAL A 75 6.02 -2.88 2.85
N ARG A 76 6.48 -3.93 3.51
CA ARG A 76 5.93 -5.28 3.36
C ARG A 76 5.20 -5.63 4.64
N MET A 77 3.98 -6.12 4.60
CA MET A 77 3.28 -6.53 5.82
C MET A 77 2.38 -7.74 5.59
N PRO A 78 2.20 -8.60 6.61
CA PRO A 78 1.26 -9.70 6.51
C PRO A 78 -0.19 -9.20 6.50
N VAL A 79 -0.97 -9.65 5.53
CA VAL A 79 -2.39 -9.30 5.33
C VAL A 79 -3.31 -10.53 5.42
N LYS A 80 -2.84 -11.64 5.98
CA LYS A 80 -3.61 -12.87 6.24
C LYS A 80 -5.00 -12.57 6.79
N GLY A 81 -6.02 -13.08 6.10
CA GLY A 81 -7.43 -12.93 6.47
C GLY A 81 -7.99 -11.51 6.35
N GLN A 82 -7.22 -10.55 5.84
CA GLN A 82 -7.64 -9.16 5.66
C GLN A 82 -7.93 -8.88 4.18
N LYS A 83 -9.11 -8.33 3.91
CA LYS A 83 -9.54 -7.92 2.55
C LYS A 83 -9.11 -6.50 2.20
N ARG A 84 -8.52 -5.76 3.17
CA ARG A 84 -8.18 -4.35 3.02
C ARG A 84 -6.97 -3.96 3.87
N VAL A 85 -6.19 -3.02 3.35
CA VAL A 85 -5.15 -2.30 4.08
C VAL A 85 -5.49 -0.81 4.05
N VAL A 86 -5.54 -0.17 5.21
CA VAL A 86 -5.74 1.28 5.30
C VAL A 86 -4.39 1.96 5.31
N VAL A 87 -4.19 2.92 4.41
CA VAL A 87 -3.01 3.79 4.34
C VAL A 87 -3.41 5.15 4.88
N GLN A 88 -2.68 5.62 5.89
CA GLN A 88 -2.85 6.93 6.48
C GLN A 88 -1.52 7.67 6.41
N VAL A 89 -1.55 8.84 5.79
CA VAL A 89 -0.40 9.74 5.76
C VAL A 89 -0.72 10.91 6.69
N VAL A 90 0.25 11.33 7.49
CA VAL A 90 0.06 12.48 8.40
C VAL A 90 -0.37 13.71 7.60
N GLY A 91 -1.47 14.34 8.02
CA GLY A 91 -2.05 15.51 7.34
C GLY A 91 -2.91 15.19 6.11
N LEU A 92 -3.21 13.91 5.83
CA LEU A 92 -4.10 13.50 4.73
C LEU A 92 -5.18 12.52 5.23
N LYS A 93 -6.30 12.46 4.49
CA LYS A 93 -7.37 11.49 4.78
C LYS A 93 -6.87 10.06 4.54
N SER A 94 -7.22 9.16 5.45
CA SER A 94 -6.95 7.73 5.32
C SER A 94 -7.65 7.15 4.07
N LYS A 95 -6.98 6.22 3.39
CA LYS A 95 -7.49 5.55 2.19
C LYS A 95 -7.39 4.05 2.34
N VAL A 96 -8.36 3.33 1.78
CA VAL A 96 -8.46 1.86 1.89
C VAL A 96 -7.99 1.24 0.58
N LEU A 97 -6.88 0.52 0.62
CA LEU A 97 -6.43 -0.35 -0.45
C LEU A 97 -7.09 -1.72 -0.29
N LYS A 98 -7.74 -2.22 -1.33
CA LYS A 98 -8.33 -3.57 -1.32
C LYS A 98 -7.23 -4.58 -1.57
N VAL A 99 -7.13 -5.59 -0.70
CA VAL A 99 -6.26 -6.74 -0.95
C VAL A 99 -6.97 -7.57 -2.02
N PRO A 100 -6.31 -7.89 -3.16
CA PRO A 100 -6.86 -8.81 -4.13
C PRO A 100 -7.20 -10.10 -3.40
N ALA A 101 -8.49 -10.43 -3.31
CA ALA A 101 -8.87 -11.76 -2.91
C ALA A 101 -8.27 -12.68 -3.97
N ALA A 102 -7.43 -13.63 -3.55
CA ALA A 102 -7.13 -14.76 -4.41
C ALA A 102 -8.49 -15.37 -4.75
N SER A 103 -8.97 -15.12 -5.97
CA SER A 103 -10.16 -15.76 -6.48
C SER A 103 -9.84 -17.25 -6.37
N LYS A 104 -10.55 -17.95 -5.48
CA LYS A 104 -10.57 -19.41 -5.55
C LYS A 104 -11.07 -19.74 -6.96
N SER A 105 -10.22 -20.33 -7.77
CA SER A 105 -10.65 -21.18 -8.87
C SER A 105 -10.22 -22.60 -8.55
#